data_AF-A0A2M8CHQ5-F1
#
_entry.id   AF-A0A2M8CHQ5-F1
#
_cell.length_a   1.000
_cell.length_b   1.000
_cell.length_c   1.000
_cell.angle_alpha   90.00
_cell.angle_beta   90.00
_cell.angle_gamma   90.00
#
_symmetry.space_group_name_H-M   'P 1'
#
loop_
_entity.id
_entity.type
_entity.pdbx_description
1 polymer ?
#
loop_
_entity_poly.entity_id
_entity_poly.type
_entity_poly.pdbx_seq_one_letter_code
_entity_poly.pdbx_strand_id
1 'polypeptide(L)'
;LGFGRTEFQKKWGTRQLMDNWRLTDKKPVMQTFETELTEDTISNTIDSLVVAKKGSPRFREYYLADIPRTTQQRLVSDSMMVEAFHSLGFLYLEELRDTSSALKTYVDFQGKFPDNNYRLETWYALYKIYQSNGNIEESDFYKGLILGNYPESIYANVINDPDYFIKLSQQKNEAAALYEKAYSAYTSEQYLRTITYAEKGMELYPNDTSLIPKFLFLRAMSLGVVDVPDSLYSSLYYIAGKYPTSPVGPMVRSVMRTLEQEYGMGYGTKAVTATDTTIVKMAPYKYAPATTHLVMMVILSSDVNINALKIRISDFDKKYFELKQLKVKSLMLDNDRSLVTIGNFDSEAEAGNYLMALKNDTYVTSGVNSSDHKVYSISLENYPLFYKDKNLEGYELFWKENYPQR
;
A
#
# COMPACT_ATOMS: atom_id res chain seq x y z
N LEU A 1 -22.28 -74.20 30.94
CA LEU A 1 -21.49 -73.79 29.76
C LEU A 1 -20.58 -74.90 29.18
N GLY A 2 -20.80 -76.20 29.47
CA GLY A 2 -19.84 -77.27 29.08
C GLY A 2 -20.14 -78.04 27.79
N PHE A 3 -21.40 -78.10 27.34
CA PHE A 3 -21.79 -79.06 26.29
C PHE A 3 -21.22 -78.74 24.90
N GLY A 4 -21.13 -77.47 24.51
CA GLY A 4 -20.65 -77.08 23.18
C GLY A 4 -19.16 -77.39 22.95
N ARG A 5 -18.32 -77.22 23.98
CA ARG A 5 -16.88 -77.50 23.89
C ARG A 5 -16.62 -79.00 23.76
N THR A 6 -17.32 -79.81 24.56
CA THR A 6 -17.17 -81.27 24.55
C THR A 6 -17.67 -81.88 23.24
N GLU A 7 -18.82 -81.42 22.72
CA GLU A 7 -19.34 -81.84 21.41
C GLU A 7 -18.41 -81.44 20.26
N PHE A 8 -17.81 -80.25 20.31
CA PHE A 8 -16.85 -79.80 19.31
C PHE A 8 -15.58 -80.65 19.30
N GLN A 9 -15.00 -80.95 20.47
CA GLN A 9 -13.84 -81.84 20.60
C GLN A 9 -14.16 -83.26 20.13
N LYS A 10 -15.38 -83.75 20.41
CA LYS A 10 -15.81 -85.09 19.97
C LYS A 10 -15.94 -85.19 18.46
N LYS A 11 -16.41 -84.13 17.79
CA LYS A 11 -16.64 -84.10 16.34
C LYS A 11 -15.39 -83.74 15.53
N TRP A 12 -14.49 -82.93 16.06
CA TRP A 12 -13.37 -82.35 15.30
C TRP A 12 -11.99 -82.55 15.94
N GLY A 13 -11.90 -83.05 17.17
CA GLY A 13 -10.65 -83.18 17.93
C GLY A 13 -10.12 -81.85 18.46
N THR A 14 -8.89 -81.85 18.98
CA THR A 14 -8.15 -80.63 19.33
C THR A 14 -7.55 -80.00 18.08
N ARG A 15 -8.20 -78.96 17.55
CA ARG A 15 -7.73 -78.21 16.37
C ARG A 15 -7.03 -76.92 16.81
N GLN A 16 -5.93 -76.58 16.13
CA GLN A 16 -5.27 -75.29 16.32
C GLN A 16 -6.09 -74.15 15.71
N LEU A 17 -5.98 -72.96 16.30
CA LEU A 17 -6.68 -71.77 15.85
C LEU A 17 -6.02 -71.25 14.57
N MET A 18 -6.52 -71.68 13.41
CA MET A 18 -6.07 -71.21 12.10
C MET A 18 -7.23 -71.13 11.11
N ASP A 19 -7.05 -70.34 10.05
CA ASP A 19 -8.07 -70.15 9.04
C ASP A 19 -8.32 -71.44 8.23
N ASN A 20 -9.57 -71.70 7.87
CA ASN A 20 -10.01 -72.94 7.22
C ASN A 20 -9.77 -74.25 8.01
N TRP A 21 -9.81 -74.20 9.34
CA TRP A 21 -9.56 -75.34 10.26
C TRP A 21 -10.47 -76.59 10.05
N ARG A 22 -11.53 -76.49 9.23
CA ARG A 22 -12.51 -77.56 8.97
C ARG A 22 -12.10 -78.53 7.84
N LEU A 23 -11.03 -78.25 7.10
CA LEU A 23 -10.57 -79.11 6.00
C LEU A 23 -9.75 -80.29 6.56
N THR A 24 -10.25 -81.51 6.39
CA THR A 24 -9.75 -82.72 7.06
C THR A 24 -8.44 -83.26 6.49
N ASP A 25 -8.08 -82.93 5.24
CA ASP A 25 -6.86 -83.38 4.58
C ASP A 25 -6.18 -82.23 3.81
N LYS A 26 -5.24 -81.55 4.46
CA LYS A 26 -4.18 -80.86 3.72
C LYS A 26 -2.97 -81.79 3.70
N LYS A 27 -2.71 -82.40 2.55
CA LYS A 27 -1.44 -83.12 2.33
C LYS A 27 -0.28 -82.18 2.69
N PRO A 28 0.69 -82.61 3.50
CA PRO A 28 1.78 -81.76 3.93
C PRO A 28 2.73 -81.55 2.76
N VAL A 29 2.72 -80.37 2.16
CA VAL A 29 3.93 -79.88 1.49
C VAL A 29 4.80 -79.33 2.60
N MET A 30 5.74 -80.17 3.04
CA MET A 30 6.87 -79.74 3.84
C MET A 30 7.63 -78.69 3.03
N GLN A 31 7.57 -77.45 3.48
CA GLN A 31 8.72 -76.57 3.38
C GLN A 31 9.03 -76.10 4.79
N THR A 32 9.88 -76.92 5.41
CA THR A 32 10.73 -76.63 6.55
C THR A 32 11.16 -75.17 6.62
N PHE A 33 10.76 -74.49 7.68
CA PHE A 33 11.63 -73.61 8.46
C PHE A 33 10.98 -73.40 9.83
N GLU A 34 11.11 -74.41 10.70
CA GLU A 34 11.23 -74.13 12.13
C GLU A 34 12.63 -73.57 12.32
N THR A 35 12.72 -72.28 12.62
CA THR A 35 13.84 -71.78 13.42
C THR A 35 13.25 -71.29 14.72
N GLU A 36 13.82 -71.83 15.80
CA GLU A 36 13.55 -71.55 17.19
C GLU A 36 13.42 -70.05 17.46
N LEU A 37 12.42 -69.75 18.30
CA LEU A 37 12.28 -68.48 18.98
C LEU A 37 13.54 -68.22 19.81
N THR A 38 14.36 -67.28 19.36
CA THR A 38 15.27 -66.55 20.22
C THR A 38 14.64 -65.18 20.50
N GLU A 39 14.40 -64.92 21.77
CA GLU A 39 14.15 -63.61 22.36
C GLU A 39 15.32 -62.69 22.00
N ASP A 40 15.14 -61.88 20.97
CA ASP A 40 15.66 -60.50 20.86
C ASP A 40 15.46 -60.00 19.43
N THR A 41 14.42 -59.20 19.22
CA THR A 41 14.46 -57.99 18.38
C THR A 41 13.10 -57.32 18.36
N ILE A 42 12.98 -56.27 19.16
CA ILE A 42 12.02 -55.19 18.96
C ILE A 42 12.32 -54.57 17.59
N SER A 43 11.46 -54.82 16.60
CA SER A 43 11.46 -54.05 15.35
C SER A 43 10.06 -53.96 14.72
N ASN A 44 9.34 -52.90 15.09
CA ASN A 44 8.49 -52.06 14.25
C ASN A 44 7.71 -52.71 13.08
N THR A 45 6.69 -53.52 13.38
CA THR A 45 5.66 -53.91 12.38
C THR A 45 4.23 -53.67 12.87
N ILE A 46 4.02 -52.70 13.78
CA ILE A 46 2.69 -52.37 14.32
C ILE A 46 1.94 -51.34 13.45
N ASP A 47 2.62 -50.58 12.60
CA ASP A 47 1.99 -49.42 11.94
C ASP A 47 1.07 -49.81 10.75
N SER A 48 1.47 -50.80 9.96
CA SER A 48 0.73 -51.22 8.75
C SER A 48 -0.64 -51.84 9.06
N LEU A 49 -0.79 -52.54 10.19
CA LEU A 49 -2.05 -53.16 10.62
C LEU A 49 -3.03 -52.15 11.24
N VAL A 50 -2.52 -51.07 11.85
CA VAL A 50 -3.34 -50.01 12.43
C VAL A 50 -3.92 -49.10 11.33
N VAL A 51 -3.14 -48.82 10.29
CA VAL A 51 -3.59 -48.07 9.11
C VAL A 51 -4.66 -48.87 8.32
N ALA A 52 -4.49 -50.19 8.15
CA ALA A 52 -5.48 -51.05 7.49
C ALA A 52 -6.83 -51.14 8.25
N LYS A 53 -6.81 -51.04 9.58
CA LYS A 53 -8.04 -51.00 10.41
C LYS A 53 -8.76 -49.65 10.35
N LYS A 54 -8.02 -48.54 10.26
CA LYS A 54 -8.59 -47.19 10.10
C LYS A 54 -9.22 -46.94 8.72
N GLY A 55 -8.86 -47.73 7.70
CA GLY A 55 -9.37 -47.57 6.33
C GLY A 55 -10.50 -48.52 5.92
N SER A 56 -10.93 -49.45 6.77
CA SER A 56 -11.93 -50.47 6.43
C SER A 56 -13.19 -50.40 7.29
N PRO A 57 -14.40 -50.24 6.70
CA PRO A 57 -15.68 -50.19 7.43
C PRO A 57 -16.01 -51.44 8.28
N ARG A 58 -15.22 -52.51 8.17
CA ARG A 58 -15.41 -53.73 8.98
C ARG A 58 -14.88 -53.61 10.41
N PHE A 59 -14.11 -52.56 10.72
CA PHE A 59 -13.47 -52.37 12.01
C PHE A 59 -14.02 -51.15 12.74
N ARG A 60 -14.12 -51.23 14.07
CA ARG A 60 -14.63 -50.14 14.91
C ARG A 60 -13.78 -48.88 14.77
N GLU A 61 -12.47 -49.04 14.61
CA GLU A 61 -11.49 -47.97 14.51
C GLU A 61 -11.71 -47.06 13.30
N TYR A 62 -12.30 -47.59 12.21
CA TYR A 62 -12.71 -46.80 11.04
C TYR A 62 -13.72 -45.72 11.42
N TYR A 63 -14.81 -46.09 12.09
CA TYR A 63 -15.86 -45.14 12.51
C TYR A 63 -15.43 -44.18 13.62
N LEU A 64 -14.36 -44.52 14.34
CA LEU A 64 -13.84 -43.72 15.45
C LEU A 64 -12.73 -42.76 15.03
N ALA A 65 -12.21 -42.88 13.80
CA ALA A 65 -11.05 -42.14 13.34
C ALA A 65 -11.30 -40.63 13.26
N ASP A 66 -12.48 -40.23 12.78
CA ASP A 66 -12.82 -38.82 12.53
C ASP A 66 -13.52 -38.15 13.71
N ILE A 67 -13.72 -38.86 14.82
CA ILE A 67 -14.35 -38.28 16.01
C ILE A 67 -13.32 -37.39 16.73
N PRO A 68 -13.56 -36.07 16.85
CA PRO A 68 -12.62 -35.17 17.50
C PRO A 68 -12.56 -35.43 19.01
N ARG A 69 -11.43 -35.98 19.48
CA ARG A 69 -11.26 -36.38 20.89
C ARG A 69 -10.40 -35.41 21.68
N THR A 70 -9.49 -34.71 21.02
CA THR A 70 -8.66 -33.68 21.67
C THR A 70 -9.31 -32.31 21.54
N THR A 71 -8.94 -31.39 22.43
CA THR A 71 -9.40 -29.99 22.37
C THR A 71 -9.07 -29.35 21.03
N GLN A 72 -7.87 -29.58 20.50
CA GLN A 72 -7.46 -29.05 19.19
C GLN A 72 -8.31 -29.60 18.05
N GLN A 73 -8.61 -30.90 18.04
CA GLN A 73 -9.48 -31.50 17.02
C GLN A 73 -10.91 -30.97 17.09
N ARG A 74 -11.41 -30.68 18.30
CA ARG A 74 -12.73 -30.06 18.47
C ARG A 74 -12.75 -28.63 17.94
N LEU A 75 -11.72 -27.82 18.21
CA LEU A 75 -11.62 -26.47 17.65
C LEU A 75 -11.63 -26.48 16.11
N VAL A 76 -10.93 -27.44 15.48
CA VAL A 76 -10.97 -27.61 14.02
C VAL A 76 -12.38 -27.98 13.55
N SER A 77 -13.02 -28.95 14.22
CA SER A 77 -14.41 -29.34 13.93
C SER A 77 -15.37 -28.16 14.08
N ASP A 78 -15.23 -27.37 15.14
CA ASP A 78 -16.05 -26.19 15.40
C ASP A 78 -15.85 -25.13 14.32
N SER A 79 -14.61 -24.90 13.87
CA SER A 79 -14.31 -24.01 12.74
C SER A 79 -15.01 -24.44 11.46
N MET A 80 -15.02 -25.75 11.15
CA MET A 80 -15.75 -26.28 9.99
C MET A 80 -17.26 -26.08 10.13
N MET A 81 -17.80 -26.25 11.34
CA MET A 81 -19.22 -25.99 11.60
C MET A 81 -19.56 -24.50 11.44
N VAL A 82 -18.70 -23.60 11.93
CA VAL A 82 -18.86 -22.15 11.79
C VAL A 82 -18.94 -21.76 10.30
N GLU A 83 -18.02 -22.26 9.48
CA GLU A 83 -18.05 -22.04 8.02
C GLU A 83 -19.31 -22.62 7.38
N ALA A 84 -19.71 -23.84 7.75
CA ALA A 84 -20.90 -24.48 7.22
C ALA A 84 -22.19 -23.74 7.59
N PHE A 85 -22.32 -23.27 8.84
CA PHE A 85 -23.46 -22.48 9.28
C PHE A 85 -23.56 -21.15 8.53
N HIS A 86 -22.44 -20.44 8.39
CA HIS A 86 -22.39 -19.20 7.64
C HIS A 86 -22.83 -19.40 6.18
N SER A 87 -22.26 -20.40 5.50
CA SER A 87 -22.60 -20.72 4.11
C SER A 87 -24.05 -21.17 3.95
N LEU A 88 -24.58 -21.97 4.89
CA LEU A 88 -25.96 -22.44 4.84
C LEU A 88 -26.97 -21.30 5.06
N GLY A 89 -26.70 -20.42 6.03
CA GLY A 89 -27.53 -19.25 6.26
C GLY A 89 -27.56 -18.33 5.04
N PHE A 90 -26.40 -18.09 4.44
CA PHE A 90 -26.27 -17.30 3.21
C PHE A 90 -27.04 -17.92 2.04
N LEU A 91 -26.89 -19.23 1.82
CA LEU A 91 -27.61 -19.97 0.79
C LEU A 91 -29.13 -19.82 0.94
N TYR A 92 -29.66 -20.00 2.15
CA TYR A 92 -31.09 -19.86 2.39
C TYR A 92 -31.59 -18.44 2.13
N LEU A 93 -30.84 -17.43 2.56
CA LEU A 93 -31.26 -16.04 2.46
C LEU A 93 -31.15 -15.48 1.03
N GLU A 94 -29.99 -15.64 0.40
CA GLU A 94 -29.65 -14.95 -0.85
C GLU A 94 -30.03 -15.76 -2.09
N GLU A 95 -29.77 -17.06 -2.10
CA GLU A 95 -30.02 -17.91 -3.27
C GLU A 95 -31.44 -18.48 -3.29
N LEU A 96 -31.87 -19.04 -2.16
CA LEU A 96 -33.18 -19.72 -2.06
C LEU A 96 -34.31 -18.77 -1.65
N ARG A 97 -33.98 -17.60 -1.09
CA ARG A 97 -34.94 -16.62 -0.54
C ARG A 97 -35.91 -17.24 0.49
N ASP A 98 -35.47 -18.29 1.18
CA ASP A 98 -36.20 -18.92 2.27
C ASP A 98 -35.82 -18.25 3.59
N THR A 99 -36.49 -17.13 3.88
CA THR A 99 -36.23 -16.32 5.08
C THR A 99 -36.51 -17.07 6.38
N SER A 100 -37.43 -18.05 6.37
CA SER A 100 -37.75 -18.85 7.55
C SER A 100 -36.61 -19.81 7.89
N SER A 101 -36.10 -20.55 6.90
CA SER A 101 -34.96 -21.45 7.11
C SER A 101 -33.67 -20.68 7.40
N ALA A 102 -33.48 -19.51 6.74
CA ALA A 102 -32.37 -18.61 7.03
C ALA A 102 -32.41 -18.12 8.48
N LEU A 103 -33.57 -17.62 8.95
CA LEU A 103 -33.74 -17.13 10.32
C LEU A 103 -33.37 -18.19 11.34
N LYS A 104 -33.93 -19.39 11.19
CA LYS A 104 -33.64 -20.51 12.09
C LYS A 104 -32.15 -20.84 12.10
N THR A 105 -31.52 -20.91 10.92
CA THR A 105 -30.10 -21.23 10.78
C THR A 105 -29.22 -20.18 11.46
N TYR A 106 -29.49 -18.89 11.25
CA TYR A 106 -28.71 -17.81 11.87
C TYR A 106 -28.91 -17.69 13.37
N VAL A 107 -30.13 -17.93 13.88
CA VAL A 107 -30.39 -17.98 15.34
C VAL A 107 -29.66 -19.15 15.98
N ASP A 108 -29.74 -20.35 15.37
CA ASP A 108 -29.02 -21.54 15.83
C ASP A 108 -27.50 -21.30 15.80
N PHE A 109 -27.00 -20.64 14.74
CA PHE A 109 -25.59 -20.31 14.59
C PHE A 109 -25.12 -19.36 15.69
N GLN A 110 -25.85 -18.26 15.91
CA GLN A 110 -25.54 -17.29 16.95
C GLN A 110 -25.60 -17.90 18.36
N GLY A 111 -26.53 -18.82 18.61
CA GLY A 111 -26.65 -19.52 19.89
C GLY A 111 -25.50 -20.51 20.14
N LYS A 112 -25.07 -21.26 19.11
CA LYS A 112 -24.02 -22.28 19.24
C LYS A 112 -22.61 -21.69 19.24
N PHE A 113 -22.36 -20.67 18.43
CA PHE A 113 -21.05 -20.07 18.26
C PHE A 113 -21.15 -18.54 18.37
N PRO A 114 -21.49 -17.99 19.56
CA PRO A 114 -21.68 -16.54 19.72
C PRO A 114 -20.41 -15.74 19.43
N ASP A 115 -19.24 -16.34 19.68
CA ASP A 115 -17.94 -15.73 19.44
C ASP A 115 -17.25 -16.29 18.18
N ASN A 116 -17.76 -15.92 17.00
CA ASN A 116 -17.21 -16.35 15.72
C ASN A 116 -16.82 -15.18 14.80
N ASN A 117 -16.08 -15.49 13.72
CA ASN A 117 -15.56 -14.50 12.76
C ASN A 117 -16.63 -13.86 11.85
N TYR A 118 -17.79 -14.51 11.72
CA TYR A 118 -18.95 -14.07 10.92
C TYR A 118 -20.06 -13.46 11.78
N ARG A 119 -19.76 -13.08 13.02
CA ARG A 119 -20.75 -12.59 13.98
C ARG A 119 -21.46 -11.33 13.47
N LEU A 120 -20.68 -10.39 12.93
CA LEU A 120 -21.20 -9.11 12.44
C LEU A 120 -22.13 -9.32 11.24
N GLU A 121 -21.72 -10.17 10.30
CA GLU A 121 -22.50 -10.62 9.16
C GLU A 121 -23.81 -11.28 9.60
N THR A 122 -23.72 -12.17 10.59
CA THR A 122 -24.88 -12.89 11.16
C THR A 122 -25.87 -11.94 11.83
N TRP A 123 -25.38 -10.99 12.65
CA TRP A 123 -26.23 -9.97 13.27
C TRP A 123 -26.92 -9.09 12.23
N TYR A 124 -26.21 -8.71 11.17
CA TYR A 124 -26.80 -7.92 10.10
C TYR A 124 -27.88 -8.70 9.34
N ALA A 125 -27.64 -9.98 9.02
CA ALA A 125 -28.64 -10.85 8.40
C ALA A 125 -29.90 -10.99 9.28
N LEU A 126 -29.72 -11.21 10.59
CA LEU A 126 -30.83 -11.28 11.55
C LEU A 126 -31.60 -9.97 11.63
N TYR A 127 -30.91 -8.82 11.73
CA TYR A 127 -31.54 -7.50 11.68
C TYR A 127 -32.43 -7.34 10.44
N LYS A 128 -31.91 -7.69 9.26
CA LYS A 128 -32.62 -7.57 7.98
C LYS A 128 -33.85 -8.49 7.91
N ILE A 129 -33.72 -9.74 8.34
CA ILE A 129 -34.82 -10.71 8.32
C ILE A 129 -35.93 -10.30 9.31
N TYR A 130 -35.56 -9.91 10.54
CA TYR A 130 -36.55 -9.45 11.52
C TYR A 130 -37.24 -8.16 11.07
N GLN A 131 -36.49 -7.22 10.48
CA GLN A 131 -37.05 -6.01 9.89
C GLN A 131 -38.06 -6.35 8.79
N SER A 132 -37.74 -7.27 7.87
CA SER A 132 -38.66 -7.64 6.78
C SER A 132 -39.90 -8.36 7.28
N ASN A 133 -39.80 -9.11 8.38
CA ASN A 133 -40.91 -9.86 8.97
C ASN A 133 -41.80 -8.99 9.87
N GLY A 134 -41.41 -7.73 10.16
CA GLY A 134 -42.15 -6.84 11.07
C GLY A 134 -41.88 -7.07 12.56
N ASN A 135 -40.86 -7.85 12.89
CA ASN A 135 -40.40 -8.13 14.25
C ASN A 135 -39.48 -6.99 14.73
N ILE A 136 -40.10 -5.89 15.15
CA ILE A 136 -39.38 -4.63 15.42
C ILE A 136 -38.44 -4.75 16.63
N GLU A 137 -38.86 -5.41 17.71
CA GLU A 137 -38.05 -5.53 18.93
C GLU A 137 -36.73 -6.29 18.68
N GLU A 138 -36.81 -7.44 18.02
CA GLU A 138 -35.63 -8.24 17.69
C GLU A 138 -34.76 -7.54 16.65
N SER A 139 -35.39 -6.86 15.68
CA SER A 139 -34.65 -6.04 14.71
C SER A 139 -33.84 -4.95 15.41
N ASP A 140 -34.46 -4.17 16.30
CA ASP A 140 -33.78 -3.11 17.04
C ASP A 140 -32.71 -3.64 18.00
N PHE A 141 -32.89 -4.84 18.56
CA PHE A 141 -31.86 -5.51 19.34
C PHE A 141 -30.58 -5.76 18.53
N TYR A 142 -30.67 -6.42 17.37
CA TYR A 142 -29.49 -6.67 16.53
C TYR A 142 -28.91 -5.40 15.93
N LYS A 143 -29.76 -4.42 15.60
CA LYS A 143 -29.33 -3.07 15.20
C LYS A 143 -28.46 -2.42 16.29
N GLY A 144 -28.92 -2.45 17.54
CA GLY A 144 -28.18 -1.91 18.69
C GLY A 144 -26.84 -2.61 18.91
N LEU A 145 -26.79 -3.93 18.73
CA LEU A 145 -25.53 -4.69 18.82
C LEU A 145 -24.52 -4.25 17.75
N ILE A 146 -24.96 -4.05 16.50
CA ILE A 146 -24.07 -3.63 15.40
C ILE A 146 -23.56 -2.21 15.64
N LEU A 147 -24.46 -1.26 15.96
CA LEU A 147 -24.09 0.13 16.16
C LEU A 147 -23.21 0.33 17.41
N GLY A 148 -23.42 -0.48 18.46
CA GLY A 148 -22.64 -0.39 19.69
C GLY A 148 -21.26 -1.03 19.61
N ASN A 149 -21.15 -2.20 18.97
CA ASN A 149 -19.89 -2.97 18.94
C ASN A 149 -19.06 -2.74 17.67
N TYR A 150 -19.70 -2.37 16.56
CA TYR A 150 -19.06 -2.20 15.25
C TYR A 150 -19.46 -0.88 14.56
N PRO A 151 -19.32 0.28 15.22
CA PRO A 151 -19.80 1.57 14.71
C PRO A 151 -19.18 1.98 13.37
N GLU A 152 -17.92 1.61 13.13
CA GLU A 152 -17.17 1.93 11.90
C GLU A 152 -17.39 0.91 10.77
N SER A 153 -18.24 -0.11 10.98
CA SER A 153 -18.46 -1.14 9.98
C SER A 153 -19.31 -0.66 8.81
N ILE A 154 -19.14 -1.30 7.65
CA ILE A 154 -20.02 -1.07 6.50
C ILE A 154 -21.49 -1.30 6.85
N TYR A 155 -21.78 -2.26 7.73
CA TYR A 155 -23.14 -2.58 8.17
C TYR A 155 -23.74 -1.47 9.03
N ALA A 156 -22.96 -0.90 9.96
CA ALA A 156 -23.39 0.26 10.75
C ALA A 156 -23.69 1.48 9.86
N ASN A 157 -22.83 1.75 8.87
CA ASN A 157 -23.06 2.83 7.92
C ASN A 157 -24.34 2.63 7.10
N VAL A 158 -24.60 1.42 6.62
CA VAL A 158 -25.84 1.08 5.87
C VAL A 158 -27.09 1.14 6.74
N ILE A 159 -26.98 0.78 8.02
CA ILE A 159 -28.09 0.88 8.97
C ILE A 159 -28.45 2.35 9.22
N ASN A 160 -27.45 3.22 9.37
CA ASN A 160 -27.66 4.65 9.61
C ASN A 160 -28.14 5.38 8.35
N ASP A 161 -27.65 4.97 7.18
CA ASP A 161 -27.99 5.56 5.89
C ASP A 161 -28.23 4.46 4.83
N PRO A 162 -29.50 4.11 4.56
CA PRO A 162 -29.85 3.10 3.57
C PRO A 162 -29.31 3.39 2.16
N ASP A 163 -29.08 4.66 1.83
CA ASP A 163 -28.54 5.09 0.54
C ASP A 163 -27.00 5.19 0.53
N TYR A 164 -26.33 4.72 1.59
CA TYR A 164 -24.88 4.84 1.75
C TYR A 164 -24.09 4.39 0.51
N PHE A 165 -24.41 3.24 -0.07
CA PHE A 165 -23.72 2.74 -1.26
C PHE A 165 -24.03 3.55 -2.52
N ILE A 166 -25.23 4.12 -2.64
CA ILE A 166 -25.60 5.00 -3.75
C ILE A 166 -24.78 6.28 -3.67
N LYS A 167 -24.71 6.91 -2.50
CA LYS A 167 -23.90 8.11 -2.25
C LYS A 167 -22.42 7.85 -2.44
N LEU A 168 -21.90 6.72 -1.96
CA LEU A 168 -20.50 6.33 -2.14
C LEU A 168 -20.16 6.11 -3.62
N SER A 169 -21.06 5.48 -4.38
CA SER A 169 -20.92 5.31 -5.83
C SER A 169 -20.93 6.66 -6.56
N GLN A 170 -21.85 7.55 -6.20
CA GLN A 170 -21.92 8.91 -6.76
C GLN A 170 -20.63 9.69 -6.48
N GLN A 171 -20.13 9.67 -5.25
CA GLN A 171 -18.85 10.32 -4.90
C GLN A 171 -17.69 9.76 -5.73
N LYS A 172 -17.62 8.44 -5.93
CA LYS A 172 -16.58 7.84 -6.81
C LYS A 172 -16.73 8.29 -8.26
N ASN A 173 -17.95 8.37 -8.78
CA ASN A 173 -18.21 8.84 -10.14
C ASN A 173 -17.85 10.32 -10.30
N GLU A 174 -18.17 11.15 -9.32
CA GLU A 174 -17.80 12.58 -9.31
C GLU A 174 -16.29 12.78 -9.23
N ALA A 175 -15.60 11.99 -8.40
CA ALA A 175 -14.14 11.99 -8.33
C ALA A 175 -13.50 11.56 -9.67
N ALA A 176 -14.03 10.51 -10.29
CA ALA A 176 -13.59 10.06 -11.61
C ALA A 176 -13.83 11.12 -12.71
N ALA A 177 -15.00 11.76 -12.72
CA ALA A 177 -15.33 12.83 -13.65
C ALA A 177 -14.43 14.06 -13.45
N LEU A 178 -14.06 14.38 -12.21
CA LEU A 178 -13.11 15.46 -11.93
C LEU A 178 -11.69 15.11 -12.40
N TYR A 179 -11.27 13.85 -12.24
CA TYR A 179 -10.01 13.35 -12.79
C TYR A 179 -10.00 13.43 -14.32
N GLU A 180 -11.08 13.06 -14.98
CA GLU A 180 -11.22 13.17 -16.44
C GLU A 180 -11.09 14.62 -16.91
N LYS A 181 -11.68 15.58 -16.19
CA LYS A 181 -11.48 17.02 -16.47
C LYS A 181 -10.03 17.46 -16.30
N ALA A 182 -9.35 16.99 -15.26
CA ALA A 182 -7.92 17.28 -15.05
C ALA A 182 -7.06 16.71 -16.18
N TYR A 183 -7.32 15.46 -16.58
CA TYR A 183 -6.60 14.79 -17.65
C TYR A 183 -6.85 15.46 -19.01
N SER A 184 -8.10 15.79 -19.32
CA SER A 184 -8.45 16.51 -20.56
C SER A 184 -7.74 17.87 -20.61
N ALA A 185 -7.75 18.64 -19.52
CA ALA A 185 -7.02 19.90 -19.44
C ALA A 185 -5.51 19.72 -19.68
N TYR A 186 -4.91 18.66 -19.12
CA TYR A 186 -3.50 18.34 -19.32
C TYR A 186 -3.19 18.02 -20.78
N THR A 187 -4.00 17.16 -21.42
CA THR A 187 -3.83 16.81 -22.85
C THR A 187 -4.05 17.98 -23.79
N SER A 188 -4.80 18.99 -23.38
CA SER A 188 -4.98 20.25 -24.11
C SER A 188 -3.98 21.34 -23.70
N GLU A 189 -2.91 20.98 -22.99
CA GLU A 189 -1.84 21.89 -22.52
C GLU A 189 -2.33 23.05 -21.62
N GLN A 190 -3.51 22.90 -21.01
CA GLN A 190 -4.09 23.87 -20.08
C GLN A 190 -3.56 23.65 -18.66
N TYR A 191 -2.24 23.75 -18.48
CA TYR A 191 -1.53 23.32 -17.27
C TYR A 191 -2.02 23.97 -15.97
N LEU A 192 -2.34 25.28 -15.96
CA LEU A 192 -2.91 25.96 -14.79
C LEU A 192 -4.28 25.38 -14.39
N ARG A 193 -5.08 25.01 -15.40
CA ARG A 193 -6.40 24.39 -15.18
C ARG A 193 -6.27 22.96 -14.67
N THR A 194 -5.29 22.21 -15.17
CA THR A 194 -4.93 20.89 -14.64
C THR A 194 -4.58 20.95 -13.16
N ILE A 195 -3.74 21.91 -12.76
CA ILE A 195 -3.35 22.11 -11.36
C ILE A 195 -4.59 22.39 -10.51
N THR A 196 -5.46 23.30 -10.96
CA THR A 196 -6.70 23.65 -10.25
C THR A 196 -7.62 22.44 -10.06
N TYR A 197 -7.86 21.66 -11.11
CA TYR A 197 -8.69 20.46 -11.00
C TYR A 197 -8.06 19.38 -10.13
N ALA A 198 -6.73 19.22 -10.20
CA ALA A 198 -6.01 18.27 -9.36
C ALA A 198 -6.07 18.64 -7.89
N GLU A 199 -5.86 19.91 -7.54
CA GLU A 199 -5.98 20.41 -6.17
C GLU A 199 -7.40 20.24 -5.62
N LYS A 200 -8.41 20.61 -6.41
CA LYS A 200 -9.82 20.37 -6.06
C LYS A 200 -10.14 18.90 -5.83
N GLY A 201 -9.58 18.00 -6.65
CA GLY A 201 -9.77 16.55 -6.50
C GLY A 201 -9.17 16.01 -5.21
N MET A 202 -7.98 16.49 -4.85
CA MET A 202 -7.31 16.10 -3.60
C MET A 202 -8.02 16.66 -2.36
N GLU A 203 -8.63 17.84 -2.45
CA GLU A 203 -9.40 18.47 -1.36
C GLU A 203 -10.74 17.77 -1.13
N LEU A 204 -11.49 17.49 -2.19
CA LEU A 204 -12.82 16.87 -2.10
C LEU A 204 -12.75 15.37 -1.77
N TYR A 205 -11.68 14.69 -2.19
CA TYR A 205 -11.55 13.23 -2.07
C TYR A 205 -10.23 12.80 -1.41
N PRO A 206 -9.91 13.28 -0.19
CA PRO A 206 -8.61 13.07 0.46
C PRO A 206 -8.31 11.59 0.77
N ASN A 207 -9.37 10.79 0.93
CA ASN A 207 -9.27 9.37 1.28
C ASN A 207 -9.19 8.43 0.05
N ASP A 208 -9.30 8.96 -1.17
CA ASP A 208 -9.21 8.14 -2.39
C ASP A 208 -7.75 7.83 -2.75
N THR A 209 -7.25 6.72 -2.21
CA THR A 209 -5.87 6.26 -2.44
C THR A 209 -5.59 5.85 -3.89
N SER A 210 -6.61 5.68 -4.74
CA SER A 210 -6.47 5.31 -6.15
C SER A 210 -6.32 6.54 -7.06
N LEU A 211 -7.11 7.59 -6.81
CA LEU A 211 -7.10 8.82 -7.62
C LEU A 211 -6.10 9.86 -7.13
N ILE A 212 -5.86 9.98 -5.82
CA ILE A 212 -4.93 10.96 -5.25
C ILE A 212 -3.55 10.92 -5.94
N PRO A 213 -2.89 9.76 -6.11
CA PRO A 213 -1.59 9.71 -6.78
C PRO A 213 -1.63 10.17 -8.24
N LYS A 214 -2.76 9.95 -8.93
CA LYS A 214 -2.94 10.38 -10.33
C LYS A 214 -3.12 11.89 -10.43
N PHE A 215 -3.90 12.49 -9.52
CA PHE A 215 -4.02 13.94 -9.40
C PHE A 215 -2.67 14.59 -9.08
N LEU A 216 -1.93 14.03 -8.11
CA LEU A 216 -0.59 14.49 -7.78
C LEU A 216 0.35 14.41 -8.98
N PHE A 217 0.30 13.34 -9.77
CA PHE A 217 1.12 13.18 -10.96
C PHE A 217 0.79 14.23 -12.04
N LEU A 218 -0.49 14.40 -12.40
CA LEU A 218 -0.89 15.43 -13.38
C LEU A 218 -0.52 16.85 -12.91
N ARG A 219 -0.67 17.11 -11.61
CA ARG A 219 -0.23 18.37 -11.00
C ARG A 219 1.28 18.54 -11.09
N ALA A 220 2.06 17.51 -10.77
CA ALA A 220 3.53 17.55 -10.86
C ALA A 220 3.99 17.85 -12.29
N MET A 221 3.46 17.11 -13.28
CA MET A 221 3.77 17.31 -14.69
C MET A 221 3.42 18.74 -15.15
N SER A 222 2.27 19.25 -14.74
CA SER A 222 1.84 20.62 -15.07
C SER A 222 2.71 21.68 -14.40
N LEU A 223 3.10 21.49 -13.13
CA LEU A 223 4.01 22.38 -12.40
C LEU A 223 5.39 22.45 -13.04
N GLY A 224 5.88 21.36 -13.62
CA GLY A 224 7.14 21.36 -14.36
C GLY A 224 7.15 22.28 -15.58
N VAL A 225 5.97 22.60 -16.12
CA VAL A 225 5.81 23.49 -17.28
C VAL A 225 5.55 24.94 -16.86
N VAL A 226 4.72 25.17 -15.85
CA VAL A 226 4.27 26.53 -15.48
C VAL A 226 5.10 27.19 -14.38
N ASP A 227 5.91 26.42 -13.67
CA ASP A 227 6.71 26.86 -12.53
C ASP A 227 8.18 26.46 -12.77
N VAL A 228 9.01 26.47 -11.74
CA VAL A 228 10.43 26.09 -11.84
C VAL A 228 10.58 24.58 -12.10
N PRO A 229 11.54 24.11 -12.94
CA PRO A 229 11.78 22.69 -13.18
C PRO A 229 11.94 21.83 -11.91
N ASP A 230 12.50 22.41 -10.84
CA ASP A 230 12.64 21.80 -9.51
C ASP A 230 11.33 21.31 -8.89
N SER A 231 10.23 22.00 -9.22
CA SER A 231 8.89 21.70 -8.74
C SER A 231 8.44 20.32 -9.18
N LEU A 232 8.84 19.91 -10.39
CA LEU A 232 8.51 18.62 -10.94
C LEU A 232 9.21 17.52 -10.15
N TYR A 233 10.55 17.59 -10.03
CA TYR A 233 11.32 16.54 -9.35
C TYR A 233 10.90 16.39 -7.88
N SER A 234 10.75 17.51 -7.15
CA SER A 234 10.30 17.49 -5.76
C SER A 234 8.91 16.88 -5.59
N SER A 235 7.97 17.19 -6.50
CA SER A 235 6.62 16.61 -6.48
C SER A 235 6.64 15.12 -6.81
N LEU A 236 7.42 14.69 -7.80
CA LEU A 236 7.57 13.28 -8.16
C LEU A 236 8.22 12.47 -7.02
N TYR A 237 9.24 13.03 -6.37
CA TYR A 237 9.88 12.42 -5.20
C TYR A 237 8.88 12.20 -4.05
N TYR A 238 8.03 13.19 -3.76
CA TYR A 238 6.96 13.04 -2.78
C TYR A 238 5.98 11.91 -3.14
N ILE A 239 5.57 11.80 -4.41
CA ILE A 239 4.68 10.72 -4.87
C ILE A 239 5.35 9.36 -4.70
N ALA A 240 6.63 9.23 -5.08
CA ALA A 240 7.38 7.99 -4.97
C ALA A 240 7.51 7.53 -3.51
N GLY A 241 7.73 8.46 -2.57
CA GLY A 241 7.83 8.15 -1.14
C GLY A 241 6.48 7.83 -0.50
N LYS A 242 5.43 8.62 -0.78
CA LYS A 242 4.12 8.48 -0.13
C LYS A 242 3.25 7.38 -0.74
N TYR A 243 3.39 7.10 -2.04
CA TYR A 243 2.55 6.15 -2.78
C TYR A 243 3.38 5.14 -3.59
N PRO A 244 4.23 4.32 -2.93
CA PRO A 244 5.20 3.45 -3.61
C PRO A 244 4.56 2.36 -4.49
N THR A 245 3.37 1.89 -4.11
CA THR A 245 2.60 0.82 -4.78
C THR A 245 1.55 1.35 -5.76
N SER A 246 1.50 2.67 -5.98
CA SER A 246 0.49 3.28 -6.84
C SER A 246 0.68 2.92 -8.33
N PRO A 247 -0.42 2.82 -9.12
CA PRO A 247 -0.35 2.62 -10.57
C PRO A 247 0.50 3.65 -11.33
N VAL A 248 0.65 4.88 -10.81
CA VAL A 248 1.51 5.90 -11.44
C VAL A 248 2.99 5.74 -11.08
N GLY A 249 3.34 4.89 -10.13
CA GLY A 249 4.70 4.68 -9.66
C GLY A 249 5.73 4.41 -10.76
N PRO A 250 5.45 3.54 -11.75
CA PRO A 250 6.35 3.33 -12.89
C PRO A 250 6.61 4.60 -13.70
N MET A 251 5.57 5.40 -13.97
CA MET A 251 5.69 6.67 -14.70
C MET A 251 6.46 7.73 -13.89
N VAL A 252 6.19 7.83 -12.58
CA VAL A 252 6.93 8.71 -11.67
C VAL A 252 8.42 8.41 -11.75
N ARG A 253 8.80 7.12 -11.62
CA ARG A 253 10.20 6.69 -11.68
C ARG A 253 10.82 6.90 -13.06
N SER A 254 10.07 6.71 -14.16
CA SER A 254 10.61 6.95 -15.50
C SER A 254 10.91 8.43 -15.72
N VAL A 255 9.99 9.32 -15.33
CA VAL A 255 10.20 10.77 -15.47
C VAL A 255 11.35 11.24 -14.57
N MET A 256 11.42 10.77 -13.32
CA MET A 256 12.55 11.09 -12.44
C MET A 256 13.88 10.64 -13.03
N ARG A 257 13.95 9.43 -13.62
CA ARG A 257 15.18 8.96 -14.29
C ARG A 257 15.57 9.84 -15.47
N THR A 258 14.61 10.28 -16.28
CA THR A 258 14.88 11.22 -17.38
C THR A 258 15.44 12.54 -16.83
N LEU A 259 14.85 13.08 -15.76
CA LEU A 259 15.35 14.28 -15.09
C LEU A 259 16.76 14.11 -14.53
N GLU A 260 17.06 12.94 -13.96
CA GLU A 260 18.40 12.59 -13.46
C GLU A 260 19.42 12.47 -14.61
N GLN A 261 19.05 11.82 -15.72
CA GLN A 261 19.98 11.53 -16.82
C GLN A 261 20.20 12.72 -17.76
N GLU A 262 19.14 13.42 -18.15
CA GLU A 262 19.21 14.49 -19.15
C GLU A 262 19.54 15.84 -18.52
N TYR A 263 19.07 16.06 -17.28
CA TYR A 263 19.16 17.33 -16.57
C TYR A 263 19.96 17.24 -15.27
N GLY A 264 20.42 16.05 -14.84
CA GLY A 264 21.22 15.89 -13.61
C GLY A 264 20.44 16.07 -12.29
N MET A 265 19.10 16.17 -12.31
CA MET A 265 18.27 16.49 -11.14
C MET A 265 18.12 15.32 -10.19
N GLY A 266 18.41 15.47 -8.89
CA GLY A 266 17.98 14.46 -7.91
C GLY A 266 18.45 14.60 -6.46
N TYR A 267 17.78 13.89 -5.56
CA TYR A 267 18.26 13.68 -4.19
C TYR A 267 19.18 12.47 -4.21
N GLY A 268 20.49 12.71 -4.16
CA GLY A 268 21.52 11.74 -4.53
C GLY A 268 21.32 10.33 -3.98
N THR A 269 21.22 9.36 -4.89
CA THR A 269 21.74 8.01 -4.66
C THR A 269 22.44 7.47 -5.91
N LYS A 270 23.77 7.47 -5.82
CA LYS A 270 24.80 6.75 -6.60
C LYS A 270 25.15 7.21 -8.03
N ALA A 271 26.31 7.91 -8.05
CA ALA A 271 27.45 7.79 -8.96
C ALA A 271 27.23 8.08 -10.44
N VAL A 272 27.41 9.36 -10.80
CA VAL A 272 27.97 9.71 -12.10
C VAL A 272 29.47 9.51 -12.01
N THR A 273 29.99 8.61 -12.84
CA THR A 273 31.42 8.42 -13.09
C THR A 273 32.02 9.77 -13.45
N ALA A 274 32.95 10.25 -12.64
CA ALA A 274 33.74 11.43 -12.94
C ALA A 274 34.58 11.13 -14.19
N THR A 275 34.20 11.68 -15.33
CA THR A 275 35.16 11.93 -16.41
C THR A 275 35.78 13.28 -16.12
N ASP A 276 36.96 13.19 -15.54
CA ASP A 276 37.92 14.27 -15.42
C ASP A 276 38.22 14.83 -16.81
N THR A 277 37.71 16.01 -17.13
CA THR A 277 38.37 16.89 -18.09
C THR A 277 38.04 18.34 -17.74
N THR A 278 39.00 18.97 -17.07
CA THR A 278 39.17 20.42 -16.95
C THR A 278 39.31 21.05 -18.34
N ILE A 279 38.17 21.24 -19.01
CA ILE A 279 37.98 22.30 -19.97
C ILE A 279 36.82 23.10 -19.41
N VAL A 280 37.04 24.36 -19.05
CA VAL A 280 35.96 25.32 -18.76
C VAL A 280 35.21 25.52 -20.08
N LYS A 281 34.35 24.55 -20.41
CA LYS A 281 33.39 24.69 -21.49
C LYS A 281 32.42 25.74 -20.96
N MET A 282 32.49 26.96 -21.48
CA MET A 282 31.44 27.95 -21.25
C MET A 282 30.16 27.26 -21.69
N ALA A 283 29.32 26.89 -20.73
CA ALA A 283 27.96 26.50 -21.03
C ALA A 283 27.36 27.64 -21.87
N PRO A 284 26.56 27.33 -22.91
CA PRO A 284 26.05 28.34 -23.84
C PRO A 284 24.92 29.16 -23.17
N TYR A 285 25.23 29.81 -22.06
CA TYR A 285 24.31 30.68 -21.36
C TYR A 285 23.97 31.86 -22.27
N LYS A 286 22.68 32.21 -22.28
CA LYS A 286 22.16 33.29 -23.11
C LYS A 286 21.67 34.41 -22.23
N TYR A 287 22.12 35.64 -22.53
CA TYR A 287 21.62 36.82 -21.83
C TYR A 287 20.26 37.23 -22.41
N ALA A 288 19.22 37.22 -21.56
CA ALA A 288 17.85 37.46 -21.97
C ALA A 288 17.07 38.22 -20.87
N PRO A 289 17.34 39.52 -20.65
CA PRO A 289 16.91 40.25 -19.45
C PRO A 289 15.39 40.43 -19.31
N ALA A 290 14.64 40.33 -20.41
CA ALA A 290 13.18 40.45 -20.42
C ALA A 290 12.43 39.12 -20.17
N THR A 291 13.16 38.03 -19.92
CA THR A 291 12.57 36.71 -19.63
C THR A 291 12.40 36.49 -18.13
N THR A 292 11.63 35.48 -17.75
CA THR A 292 11.44 35.13 -16.33
C THR A 292 12.77 34.71 -15.70
N HIS A 293 13.08 35.30 -14.54
CA HIS A 293 14.29 35.01 -13.76
C HIS A 293 13.94 34.43 -12.39
N LEU A 294 14.88 33.65 -11.86
CA LEU A 294 14.91 33.17 -10.49
C LEU A 294 16.04 33.87 -9.76
N VAL A 295 15.97 33.87 -8.43
CA VAL A 295 17.16 34.07 -7.59
C VAL A 295 17.61 32.72 -7.08
N MET A 296 18.86 32.37 -7.37
CA MET A 296 19.47 31.07 -7.12
C MET A 296 20.60 31.24 -6.11
N MET A 297 20.53 30.48 -5.03
CA MET A 297 21.54 30.41 -4.00
C MET A 297 22.16 29.01 -3.97
N VAL A 298 23.47 28.93 -4.20
CA VAL A 298 24.27 27.69 -4.07
C VAL A 298 24.96 27.72 -2.72
N ILE A 299 24.78 26.67 -1.94
CA ILE A 299 25.15 26.61 -0.52
C ILE A 299 25.95 25.34 -0.25
N LEU A 300 27.04 25.43 0.50
CA LEU A 300 27.73 24.26 1.04
C LEU A 300 26.89 23.63 2.16
N SER A 301 26.39 22.42 1.92
CA SER A 301 25.36 21.75 2.72
C SER A 301 25.84 21.31 4.11
N SER A 302 27.15 21.17 4.32
CA SER A 302 27.75 20.81 5.61
C SER A 302 27.56 21.88 6.68
N ASP A 303 27.49 23.14 6.26
CA ASP A 303 27.65 24.29 7.16
C ASP A 303 26.33 25.04 7.40
N VAL A 304 25.29 24.72 6.63
CA VAL A 304 24.04 25.49 6.62
C VAL A 304 22.81 24.58 6.73
N ASN A 305 21.98 24.83 7.74
CA ASN A 305 20.67 24.20 7.83
C ASN A 305 19.71 24.80 6.78
N ILE A 306 19.53 24.09 5.66
CA ILE A 306 18.70 24.51 4.53
C ILE A 306 17.24 24.79 4.94
N ASN A 307 16.66 23.98 5.82
CA ASN A 307 15.27 24.20 6.25
C ASN A 307 15.12 25.49 7.06
N ALA A 308 16.06 25.75 7.98
CA ALA A 308 16.08 27.00 8.73
C ALA A 308 16.27 28.21 7.80
N LEU A 309 17.15 28.10 6.80
CA LEU A 309 17.35 29.15 5.81
C LEU A 309 16.08 29.42 4.99
N LYS A 310 15.38 28.38 4.52
CA LYS A 310 14.11 28.54 3.79
C LYS A 310 13.05 29.25 4.61
N ILE A 311 12.98 28.98 5.93
CA ILE A 311 12.07 29.68 6.83
C ILE A 311 12.43 31.17 6.88
N ARG A 312 13.72 31.50 7.08
CA ARG A 312 14.18 32.89 7.10
C ARG A 312 13.88 33.64 5.81
N ILE A 313 14.11 33.01 4.65
CA ILE A 313 13.78 33.57 3.34
C ILE A 313 12.25 33.74 3.21
N SER A 314 11.46 32.76 3.63
CA SER A 314 9.99 32.85 3.57
C SER A 314 9.43 33.98 4.45
N ASP A 315 10.04 34.23 5.61
CA ASP A 315 9.67 35.35 6.48
C ASP A 315 10.07 36.70 5.86
N PHE A 316 11.25 36.77 5.22
CA PHE A 316 11.70 37.91 4.44
C PHE A 316 10.74 38.22 3.28
N ASP A 317 10.34 37.19 2.53
CA ASP A 317 9.37 37.30 1.43
C ASP A 317 8.04 37.87 1.90
N LYS A 318 7.51 37.35 3.01
CA LYS A 318 6.27 37.88 3.61
C LYS A 318 6.40 39.33 4.05
N LYS A 319 7.58 39.75 4.52
CA LYS A 319 7.79 41.10 5.03
C LYS A 319 7.93 42.15 3.92
N TYR A 320 8.65 41.82 2.83
CA TYR A 320 9.03 42.81 1.83
C TYR A 320 8.43 42.54 0.43
N PHE A 321 7.95 41.33 0.16
CA PHE A 321 7.48 40.88 -1.14
C PHE A 321 6.12 40.14 -1.08
N GLU A 322 5.29 40.45 -0.08
CA GLU A 322 4.02 39.76 0.19
C GLU A 322 3.13 39.61 -1.06
N LEU A 323 3.00 40.68 -1.84
CA LEU A 323 2.17 40.72 -3.04
C LEU A 323 2.68 39.81 -4.17
N LYS A 324 3.96 39.42 -4.17
CA LYS A 324 4.56 38.58 -5.21
C LYS A 324 4.34 37.08 -4.95
N GLN A 325 3.87 36.68 -3.76
CA GLN A 325 3.62 35.28 -3.37
C GLN A 325 4.76 34.32 -3.77
N LEU A 326 5.99 34.74 -3.50
CA LEU A 326 7.19 34.01 -3.90
C LEU A 326 7.25 32.63 -3.25
N LYS A 327 7.77 31.65 -3.99
CA LYS A 327 8.00 30.29 -3.51
C LYS A 327 9.49 30.05 -3.33
N VAL A 328 9.86 29.51 -2.16
CA VAL A 328 11.22 29.09 -1.84
C VAL A 328 11.33 27.57 -1.99
N LYS A 329 12.13 27.11 -2.95
CA LYS A 329 12.37 25.69 -3.23
C LYS A 329 13.82 25.34 -2.95
N SER A 330 14.09 24.07 -2.70
CA SER A 330 15.43 23.58 -2.39
C SER A 330 15.63 22.17 -2.92
N LEU A 331 16.83 21.88 -3.40
CA LEU A 331 17.23 20.55 -3.85
C LEU A 331 18.76 20.41 -3.80
N MET A 332 19.28 19.18 -3.88
CA MET A 332 20.73 18.95 -3.89
C MET A 332 21.28 19.21 -5.29
N LEU A 333 22.31 20.05 -5.42
CA LEU A 333 23.04 20.24 -6.68
C LEU A 333 24.00 19.06 -6.92
N ASP A 334 24.69 18.64 -5.86
CA ASP A 334 25.62 17.51 -5.80
C ASP A 334 25.75 17.01 -4.35
N ASN A 335 26.84 16.31 -4.02
CA ASN A 335 26.99 15.68 -2.71
C ASN A 335 27.26 16.67 -1.58
N ASP A 336 27.84 17.82 -1.89
CA ASP A 336 28.31 18.82 -0.95
C ASP A 336 27.54 20.13 -1.06
N ARG A 337 26.87 20.40 -2.19
CA ARG A 337 26.16 21.65 -2.44
C ARG A 337 24.66 21.45 -2.59
N SER A 338 23.91 22.34 -1.95
CA SER A 338 22.47 22.47 -2.08
C SER A 338 22.14 23.74 -2.84
N LEU A 339 21.06 23.66 -3.61
CA LEU A 339 20.49 24.78 -4.31
C LEU A 339 19.22 25.25 -3.61
N VAL A 340 19.09 26.55 -3.40
CA VAL A 340 17.85 27.20 -2.98
C VAL A 340 17.42 28.18 -4.05
N THR A 341 16.24 27.98 -4.61
CA THR A 341 15.67 28.84 -5.66
C THR A 341 14.48 29.62 -5.10
N ILE A 342 14.42 30.90 -5.47
CA ILE A 342 13.36 31.82 -5.07
C ILE A 342 12.74 32.42 -6.32
N GLY A 343 11.41 32.33 -6.38
CA GLY A 343 10.59 33.13 -7.28
C GLY A 343 10.31 32.54 -8.66
N ASN A 344 9.89 33.47 -9.53
CA ASN A 344 9.63 33.45 -10.99
C ASN A 344 9.41 34.93 -11.36
N PHE A 345 10.43 35.76 -11.19
CA PHE A 345 10.37 37.21 -11.41
C PHE A 345 10.19 37.53 -12.89
N ASP A 346 9.42 38.56 -13.21
CA ASP A 346 9.03 38.86 -14.60
C ASP A 346 10.22 39.27 -15.49
N SER A 347 11.32 39.74 -14.87
CA SER A 347 12.52 40.19 -15.57
C SER A 347 13.77 40.07 -14.70
N GLU A 348 14.92 40.22 -15.34
CA GLU A 348 16.23 40.34 -14.69
C GLU A 348 16.24 41.48 -13.66
N ALA A 349 15.65 42.64 -14.00
CA ALA A 349 15.63 43.80 -13.12
C ALA A 349 14.85 43.53 -11.82
N GLU A 350 13.72 42.81 -11.90
CA GLU A 350 12.97 42.43 -10.70
C GLU A 350 13.74 41.43 -9.83
N ALA A 351 14.34 40.41 -10.44
CA ALA A 351 15.17 39.44 -9.73
C ALA A 351 16.40 40.11 -9.10
N GLY A 352 17.00 41.09 -9.79
CA GLY A 352 18.13 41.88 -9.31
C GLY A 352 17.76 42.72 -8.08
N ASN A 353 16.61 43.40 -8.11
CA ASN A 353 16.10 44.15 -6.96
C ASN A 353 15.88 43.25 -5.74
N TYR A 354 15.28 42.07 -5.95
CA TYR A 354 15.10 41.08 -4.89
C TYR A 354 16.45 40.59 -4.35
N LEU A 355 17.38 40.23 -5.23
CA LEU A 355 18.72 39.74 -4.88
C LEU A 355 19.49 40.77 -4.05
N MET A 356 19.38 42.06 -4.39
CA MET A 356 19.99 43.16 -3.63
C MET A 356 19.37 43.28 -2.24
N ALA A 357 18.04 43.24 -2.13
CA ALA A 357 17.35 43.27 -0.85
C ALA A 357 17.72 42.07 0.04
N LEU A 358 17.79 40.87 -0.54
CA LEU A 358 18.17 39.63 0.15
C LEU A 358 19.59 39.70 0.70
N LYS A 359 20.56 40.17 -0.09
CA LYS A 359 21.96 40.29 0.32
C LYS A 359 22.17 41.28 1.46
N ASN A 360 21.30 42.29 1.57
CA ASN A 360 21.38 43.33 2.59
C ASN A 360 20.57 43.01 3.86
N ASP A 361 19.79 41.92 3.89
CA ASP A 361 19.00 41.55 5.05
C ASP A 361 19.81 40.70 6.04
N THR A 362 20.09 41.27 7.21
CA THR A 362 20.89 40.64 8.26
C THR A 362 20.21 39.42 8.88
N TYR A 363 18.88 39.32 8.80
CA TYR A 363 18.16 38.17 9.33
C TYR A 363 18.35 36.96 8.42
N VAL A 364 18.16 37.11 7.11
CA VAL A 364 18.37 36.02 6.15
C VAL A 364 19.83 35.53 6.16
N THR A 365 20.77 36.48 6.17
CA THR A 365 22.22 36.19 6.15
C THR A 365 22.77 35.71 7.50
N SER A 366 22.00 35.79 8.60
CA SER A 366 22.42 35.25 9.89
C SER A 366 22.65 33.73 9.80
N GLY A 367 23.85 33.29 10.18
CA GLY A 367 24.24 31.88 10.16
C GLY A 367 24.59 31.33 8.77
N VAL A 368 24.84 32.17 7.77
CA VAL A 368 25.39 31.78 6.48
C VAL A 368 26.57 32.70 6.16
N ASN A 369 27.82 32.21 6.26
CA ASN A 369 28.96 33.07 5.91
C ASN A 369 28.97 33.36 4.42
N SER A 370 29.44 34.54 4.02
CA SER A 370 29.56 34.96 2.62
C SER A 370 30.48 34.06 1.78
N SER A 371 31.36 33.28 2.42
CA SER A 371 32.18 32.24 1.78
C SER A 371 31.39 30.96 1.46
N ASP A 372 30.33 30.69 2.21
CA ASP A 372 29.66 29.39 2.26
C ASP A 372 28.43 29.35 1.33
N HIS A 373 28.13 30.49 0.69
CA HIS A 373 27.07 30.61 -0.28
C HIS A 373 27.39 31.59 -1.40
N LYS A 374 26.81 31.33 -2.58
CA LYS A 374 26.84 32.22 -3.73
C LYS A 374 25.41 32.46 -4.21
N VAL A 375 25.08 33.72 -4.53
CA VAL A 375 23.71 34.12 -4.93
C VAL A 375 23.75 34.87 -6.25
N TYR A 376 22.99 34.39 -7.22
CA TYR A 376 22.88 34.96 -8.56
C TYR A 376 21.43 34.99 -9.04
N SER A 377 21.08 35.93 -9.91
CA SER A 377 19.86 35.87 -10.70
C SER A 377 20.09 34.99 -11.92
N ILE A 378 19.13 34.15 -12.31
CA ILE A 378 19.27 33.21 -13.43
C ILE A 378 17.95 33.08 -14.20
N SER A 379 17.99 33.16 -15.53
CA SER A 379 16.79 32.96 -16.37
C SER A 379 16.33 31.51 -16.32
N LEU A 380 15.02 31.28 -16.51
CA LEU A 380 14.47 29.91 -16.62
C LEU A 380 15.09 29.11 -17.77
N GLU A 381 15.59 29.77 -18.83
CA GLU A 381 16.28 29.13 -19.96
C GLU A 381 17.69 28.65 -19.57
N ASN A 382 18.43 29.44 -18.77
CA ASN A 382 19.79 29.09 -18.34
C ASN A 382 19.82 28.14 -17.15
N TYR A 383 18.75 28.12 -16.35
CA TYR A 383 18.69 27.35 -15.11
C TYR A 383 18.93 25.83 -15.31
N PRO A 384 18.26 25.14 -16.25
CA PRO A 384 18.54 23.74 -16.54
C PRO A 384 19.97 23.48 -17.03
N LEU A 385 20.56 24.40 -17.80
CA LEU A 385 21.94 24.30 -18.28
C LEU A 385 22.93 24.39 -17.11
N PHE A 386 22.73 25.37 -16.22
CA PHE A 386 23.53 25.52 -15.01
C PHE A 386 23.44 24.26 -14.15
N TYR A 387 22.22 23.80 -13.92
CA TYR A 387 21.97 22.69 -13.03
C TYR A 387 22.57 21.37 -13.55
N LYS A 388 22.53 21.16 -14.87
CA LYS A 388 23.18 20.02 -15.55
C LYS A 388 24.71 20.07 -15.45
N ASP A 389 25.30 21.23 -15.75
CA ASP A 389 26.75 21.38 -15.85
C ASP A 389 27.41 21.55 -14.47
N LYS A 390 26.65 22.00 -13.46
CA LYS A 390 27.08 22.26 -12.08
C LYS A 390 28.28 23.22 -11.96
N ASN A 391 28.54 23.95 -13.04
CA ASN A 391 29.69 24.84 -13.20
C ASN A 391 29.36 26.23 -12.66
N LEU A 392 29.47 26.38 -11.33
CA LEU A 392 29.25 27.64 -10.64
C LEU A 392 30.20 28.74 -11.08
N GLU A 393 31.48 28.40 -11.31
CA GLU A 393 32.49 29.36 -11.74
C GLU A 393 32.20 29.90 -13.14
N GLY A 394 31.83 29.02 -14.07
CA GLY A 394 31.42 29.40 -15.43
C GLY A 394 30.17 30.26 -15.44
N TYR A 395 29.19 29.94 -14.60
CA TYR A 395 27.99 30.77 -14.47
C TYR A 395 28.29 32.13 -13.82
N GLU A 396 29.15 32.17 -12.79
CA GLU A 396 29.59 33.42 -12.15
C GLU A 396 30.28 34.36 -13.14
N LEU A 397 31.12 33.82 -14.04
CA LEU A 397 31.77 34.60 -15.10
C LEU A 397 30.74 35.19 -16.07
N PHE A 398 29.83 34.36 -16.59
CA PHE A 398 28.74 34.81 -17.47
C PHE A 398 27.87 35.86 -16.78
N TRP A 399 27.52 35.64 -15.52
CA TRP A 399 26.69 36.55 -14.73
C TRP A 399 27.38 37.90 -14.53
N LYS A 400 28.66 37.92 -14.17
CA LYS A 400 29.43 39.16 -14.01
C LYS A 400 29.57 39.97 -15.29
N GLU A 401 29.69 39.30 -16.43
CA GLU A 401 29.85 39.94 -17.74
C GLU A 401 28.55 40.57 -18.24
N ASN A 402 27.40 39.92 -17.96
CA ASN A 402 26.13 40.27 -18.59
C ASN A 402 25.13 40.97 -17.66
N TYR A 403 25.20 40.73 -16.34
CA TYR A 403 24.23 41.26 -15.38
C TYR A 403 24.75 42.55 -14.74
N PRO A 404 23.87 43.54 -14.49
CA PRO A 404 24.23 44.75 -13.77
C PRO A 404 24.77 44.44 -12.38
N GLN A 405 26.01 44.86 -12.12
CA GLN A 405 26.61 44.84 -10.79
C GLN A 405 26.10 46.08 -10.02
N ARG A 406 24.88 46.03 -9.51
CA ARG A 406 24.30 47.12 -8.70
C ARG A 406 24.31 46.80 -7.22
#